data_AF-A0A820WUP5-F1
#
_entry.id   AF-A0A820WUP5-F1
#
_cell.length_a   1.000
_cell.length_b   1.000
_cell.length_c   1.000
_cell.angle_alpha   90.00
_cell.angle_beta   90.00
_cell.angle_gamma   90.00
#
_symmetry.space_group_name_H-M   'P 1'
#
loop_
_entity.id
_entity.type
_entity.pdbx_description
1 polymer ?
#
loop_
_entity_poly.entity_id
_entity_poly.type
_entity_poly.pdbx_seq_one_letter_code
_entity_poly.pdbx_strand_id
1 'polypeptide(L)'
;ILEKEQEQSVVYGSTDFGKTCATNEKYKELLEKVSTMLKIKPHSIKTEKGDVVELLTAVECKGIVGNDGRHYLLDLLRMMPPDLNYLPVDVEHISPAMKQFDYPKTHKHRLCCLRQELIDAFIEQKYVDFYRSIALNLSKLRSTESSTANDTTQQTNVEEAKRIVNEISVEDNSREIIQSACRSIGSVKDNEFDVRFNPDLFQPHVTLSQTPAETAADIKLLKEAAEYLVLKQIPLMIQDFQDHSAVPVDGESLSEAMHSRGINIRYLGRVAQLLNQQSSLYYIYDIAVTEILCRSAKHVFRSYTQSVPLHLLSFSISHFLNCFLTIITSPSSEYLSDEFLSSSSSSTLTNNGPINTNSSLTNLTNSSSQKPTNKKKNKKHQQRKQNPFIRNDFLSLTSKTLWLQLTNEAKSRYNFDLNCDDIENFLEKYNVRRTCILRSFCSKTGLQLSIREYQFDLANKSTRTNNECFNEEDIINIYPLIKQVPPKVKAKLLS
;
A
#
# COMPACT_ATOMS: atom_id res chain seq x y z
N ILE A 1 16.72 6.18 -22.98
CA ILE A 1 15.29 6.38 -23.28
C ILE A 1 14.99 7.88 -23.39
N LEU A 2 15.49 8.70 -22.47
CA LEU A 2 15.55 10.15 -22.62
C LEU A 2 16.99 10.64 -22.44
N GLU A 3 17.44 11.59 -23.26
CA GLU A 3 18.53 12.49 -22.90
C GLU A 3 17.98 13.61 -22.00
N LYS A 4 18.82 14.19 -21.13
CA LYS A 4 18.41 15.24 -20.18
C LYS A 4 17.70 16.45 -20.83
N GLU A 5 17.93 16.68 -22.12
CA GLU A 5 17.30 17.78 -22.87
C GLU A 5 15.86 17.47 -23.33
N GLN A 6 15.44 16.20 -23.34
CA GLN A 6 14.10 15.75 -23.79
C GLN A 6 13.12 15.42 -22.66
N GLU A 7 13.51 15.58 -21.39
CA GLU A 7 12.57 15.44 -20.25
C GLU A 7 11.36 16.40 -20.36
N GLN A 8 11.43 17.40 -21.24
CA GLN A 8 10.37 18.36 -21.52
C GLN A 8 9.42 17.98 -22.67
N SER A 9 9.62 16.88 -23.40
CA SER A 9 8.75 16.52 -24.53
C SER A 9 7.54 15.67 -24.10
N VAL A 10 6.84 16.05 -23.03
CA VAL A 10 5.56 15.43 -22.68
C VAL A 10 4.52 15.87 -23.70
N VAL A 11 4.04 14.92 -24.49
CA VAL A 11 3.06 15.16 -25.57
C VAL A 11 1.64 14.78 -25.18
N TYR A 12 1.45 14.17 -24.00
CA TYR A 12 0.16 13.77 -23.49
C TYR A 12 0.17 13.77 -21.94
N GLY A 13 -0.86 14.34 -21.31
CA GLY A 13 -0.96 14.50 -19.86
C GLY A 13 -0.22 15.73 -19.34
N SER A 14 0.15 15.73 -18.06
CA SER A 14 0.73 16.88 -17.37
C SER A 14 1.99 16.57 -16.57
N THR A 15 2.93 17.52 -16.54
CA THR A 15 4.13 17.49 -15.69
C THR A 15 4.01 18.31 -14.41
N ASP A 16 3.03 19.20 -14.33
CA ASP A 16 2.88 20.21 -13.30
C ASP A 16 1.51 20.13 -12.61
N PHE A 17 0.98 18.91 -12.51
CA PHE A 17 -0.27 18.61 -11.80
C PHE A 17 -1.48 19.37 -12.37
N GLY A 18 -1.62 19.37 -13.70
CA GLY A 18 -2.78 19.89 -14.42
C GLY A 18 -2.73 21.38 -14.75
N LYS A 19 -1.68 22.12 -14.36
CA LYS A 19 -1.54 23.55 -14.73
C LYS A 19 -1.35 23.70 -16.24
N THR A 20 -0.48 22.88 -16.82
CA THR A 20 -0.34 22.67 -18.26
C THR A 20 -0.66 21.22 -18.58
N CYS A 21 -1.37 21.00 -19.69
CA CYS A 21 -1.72 19.68 -20.14
C CYS A 21 -1.63 19.61 -21.67
N ALA A 22 -1.00 18.55 -22.16
CA ALA A 22 -0.92 18.24 -23.58
C ALA A 22 -1.85 17.06 -23.92
N THR A 23 -2.32 17.04 -25.16
CA THR A 23 -3.00 15.88 -25.74
C THR A 23 -2.47 15.64 -27.14
N ASN A 24 -2.54 14.40 -27.60
CA ASN A 24 -1.99 13.98 -28.88
C ASN A 24 -2.90 12.93 -29.51
N GLU A 25 -3.23 13.10 -30.79
CA GLU A 25 -4.17 12.23 -31.51
C GLU A 25 -3.71 10.77 -31.55
N LYS A 26 -2.40 10.52 -31.72
CA LYS A 26 -1.86 9.16 -31.73
C LYS A 26 -2.02 8.50 -30.37
N TYR A 27 -1.82 9.25 -29.28
CA TYR A 27 -2.12 8.75 -27.94
C TYR A 27 -3.60 8.47 -27.76
N LYS A 28 -4.50 9.32 -28.26
CA LYS A 28 -5.94 9.07 -28.19
C LYS A 28 -6.32 7.75 -28.87
N GLU A 29 -5.82 7.52 -30.09
CA GLU A 29 -6.02 6.27 -30.84
C GLU A 29 -5.50 5.04 -30.08
N LEU A 30 -4.27 5.11 -29.54
CA LEU A 30 -3.67 4.00 -28.81
C LEU A 30 -4.37 3.72 -27.47
N LEU A 31 -4.86 4.76 -26.80
CA LEU A 31 -5.45 4.66 -25.47
C LEU A 31 -6.95 4.37 -25.49
N GLU A 32 -7.67 4.56 -26.59
CA GLU A 32 -9.12 4.31 -26.66
C GLU A 32 -9.50 2.86 -26.30
N LYS A 33 -8.75 1.89 -26.84
CA LYS A 33 -8.94 0.48 -26.51
C LYS A 33 -8.56 0.18 -25.06
N VAL A 34 -7.50 0.81 -24.57
CA VAL A 34 -6.98 0.60 -23.21
C VAL A 34 -7.91 1.20 -22.17
N SER A 35 -8.43 2.41 -22.39
CA SER A 35 -9.37 3.09 -21.48
C SER A 35 -10.68 2.31 -21.38
N THR A 36 -11.18 1.78 -22.49
CA THR A 36 -12.37 0.91 -22.49
C THR A 36 -12.14 -0.40 -21.73
N MET A 37 -10.95 -1.00 -21.85
CA MET A 37 -10.60 -2.23 -21.13
C MET A 37 -10.39 -1.99 -19.62
N LEU A 38 -9.76 -0.87 -19.26
CA LEU A 38 -9.51 -0.46 -17.88
C LEU A 38 -10.70 0.29 -17.25
N LYS A 39 -11.80 0.46 -17.99
CA LYS A 39 -13.03 1.11 -17.54
C LYS A 39 -12.79 2.56 -17.11
N ILE A 40 -11.92 3.25 -17.84
CA ILE A 40 -11.60 4.66 -17.66
C ILE A 40 -12.52 5.49 -18.54
N LYS A 41 -13.21 6.45 -17.93
CA LYS A 41 -14.12 7.39 -18.58
C LYS A 41 -13.27 8.48 -19.25
N PRO A 42 -13.47 8.76 -20.55
CA PRO A 42 -12.96 9.98 -21.17
C PRO A 42 -13.46 11.20 -20.39
N HIS A 43 -12.58 12.10 -20.02
CA HIS A 43 -12.93 13.28 -19.24
C HIS A 43 -12.08 14.47 -19.63
N SER A 44 -12.63 15.65 -19.43
CA SER A 44 -11.99 16.90 -19.78
C SER A 44 -11.58 17.68 -18.55
N ILE A 45 -10.35 18.17 -18.54
CA ILE A 45 -9.81 19.04 -17.50
C ILE A 45 -9.64 20.46 -18.03
N LYS A 46 -9.68 21.43 -17.12
CA LYS A 46 -9.40 22.83 -17.41
C LYS A 46 -8.02 23.19 -16.88
N THR A 47 -7.17 23.66 -17.77
CA THR A 47 -5.81 24.14 -17.44
C THR A 47 -5.85 25.51 -16.79
N GLU A 48 -4.73 25.96 -16.22
CA GLU A 48 -4.60 27.30 -15.61
C GLU A 48 -4.83 28.42 -16.65
N LYS A 49 -4.50 28.17 -17.92
CA LYS A 49 -4.73 29.08 -19.04
C LYS A 49 -6.20 29.13 -19.49
N GLY A 50 -7.04 28.22 -18.98
CA GLY A 50 -8.44 28.10 -19.32
C GLY A 50 -8.75 27.14 -20.47
N ASP A 51 -7.72 26.54 -21.10
CA ASP A 51 -7.90 25.55 -22.15
C ASP A 51 -8.52 24.27 -21.59
N VAL A 52 -9.44 23.68 -22.37
CA VAL A 52 -10.10 22.42 -22.02
C VAL A 52 -9.41 21.29 -22.79
N VAL A 53 -8.88 20.30 -22.06
CA VAL A 53 -8.14 19.18 -22.63
C VAL A 53 -8.82 17.87 -22.23
N GLU A 54 -9.18 17.07 -23.23
CA GLU A 54 -9.76 15.73 -23.03
C GLU A 54 -8.66 14.66 -22.92
N LEU A 55 -8.81 13.81 -21.91
CA LEU A 55 -7.88 12.74 -21.55
C LEU A 55 -8.62 11.38 -21.45
N LEU A 56 -7.86 10.31 -21.73
CA LEU A 56 -8.29 8.90 -21.63
C LEU A 56 -7.59 8.15 -20.48
N THR A 57 -6.85 8.89 -19.65
CA THR A 57 -6.05 8.42 -18.51
C THR A 57 -6.15 9.49 -17.41
N ALA A 58 -5.58 9.21 -16.23
CA ALA A 58 -5.35 10.27 -15.25
C ALA A 58 -4.44 11.38 -15.81
N VAL A 59 -4.63 12.62 -15.36
CA VAL A 59 -3.84 13.80 -15.75
C VAL A 59 -2.34 13.64 -15.48
N GLU A 60 -1.99 12.93 -14.41
CA GLU A 60 -0.60 12.71 -13.99
C GLU A 60 0.14 11.72 -14.92
N CYS A 61 -0.57 10.97 -15.77
CA CYS A 61 0.04 10.04 -16.71
C CYS A 61 0.73 10.80 -17.84
N LYS A 62 2.01 10.53 -18.08
CA LYS A 62 2.82 11.25 -19.07
C LYS A 62 3.08 10.39 -20.29
N GLY A 63 2.67 10.88 -21.46
CA GLY A 63 3.05 10.33 -22.75
C GLY A 63 4.31 10.98 -23.29
N ILE A 64 5.32 10.17 -23.62
CA ILE A 64 6.53 10.60 -24.32
C ILE A 64 6.79 9.74 -25.56
N VAL A 65 7.35 10.36 -26.60
CA VAL A 65 7.86 9.64 -27.78
C VAL A 65 9.36 9.45 -27.59
N GLY A 66 9.83 8.21 -27.54
CA GLY A 66 11.25 7.90 -27.44
C GLY A 66 11.98 8.17 -28.75
N ASN A 67 13.32 8.26 -28.69
CA ASN A 67 14.17 8.40 -29.88
C ASN A 67 14.07 7.21 -30.86
N ASP A 68 13.54 6.08 -30.39
CA ASP A 68 13.19 4.91 -31.19
C ASP A 68 11.84 5.03 -31.91
N GLY A 69 11.16 6.18 -31.79
CA GLY A 69 9.83 6.43 -32.33
C GLY A 69 8.70 5.74 -31.57
N ARG A 70 8.99 5.03 -30.47
CA ARG A 70 7.98 4.32 -29.68
C ARG A 70 7.31 5.26 -28.69
N HIS A 71 6.04 4.97 -28.42
CA HIS A 71 5.22 5.74 -27.50
C HIS A 71 5.27 5.09 -26.11
N TYR A 72 5.73 5.84 -25.12
CA TYR A 72 5.81 5.38 -23.74
C TYR A 72 4.78 6.12 -22.90
N LEU A 73 4.16 5.41 -21.95
CA LEU A 73 3.29 5.99 -20.94
C LEU A 73 3.92 5.77 -19.56
N LEU A 74 4.09 6.86 -18.83
CA LEU A 74 4.75 6.90 -17.53
C LEU A 74 3.76 7.35 -16.45
N ASP A 75 4.14 7.21 -15.18
CA ASP A 75 3.40 7.70 -14.02
C ASP A 75 1.96 7.14 -13.89
N LEU A 76 1.80 5.82 -14.08
CA LEU A 76 0.52 5.09 -14.06
C LEU A 76 -0.14 4.96 -12.68
N LEU A 77 0.29 5.72 -11.67
CA LEU A 77 -0.06 5.49 -10.26
C LEU A 77 -1.55 5.67 -9.97
N ARG A 78 -2.25 6.52 -10.73
CA ARG A 78 -3.68 6.85 -10.54
C ARG A 78 -4.58 6.39 -11.68
N MET A 79 -4.16 5.38 -12.44
CA MET A 79 -4.98 4.85 -13.54
C MET A 79 -6.30 4.23 -13.08
N MET A 80 -6.36 3.74 -11.83
CA MET A 80 -7.56 3.16 -11.25
C MET A 80 -8.34 4.17 -10.42
N PRO A 81 -9.67 4.00 -10.29
CA PRO A 81 -10.52 4.97 -9.59
C PRO A 81 -10.09 5.15 -8.13
N PRO A 82 -10.16 6.36 -7.58
CA PRO A 82 -9.77 6.60 -6.21
C PRO A 82 -10.71 5.89 -5.22
N ASP A 83 -10.17 5.46 -4.09
CA ASP A 83 -10.91 4.75 -3.05
C ASP A 83 -11.48 5.75 -2.04
N LEU A 84 -12.77 6.07 -2.20
CA LEU A 84 -13.46 7.09 -1.40
C LEU A 84 -13.42 6.80 0.11
N ASN A 85 -13.30 5.54 0.50
CA ASN A 85 -13.19 5.13 1.91
C ASN A 85 -11.88 5.59 2.57
N TYR A 86 -10.87 5.99 1.79
CA TYR A 86 -9.56 6.39 2.28
C TYR A 86 -9.08 7.74 1.70
N LEU A 87 -9.98 8.51 1.10
CA LEU A 87 -9.70 9.88 0.67
C LEU A 87 -10.07 10.90 1.76
N PRO A 88 -9.35 12.04 1.83
CA PRO A 88 -9.71 13.15 2.71
C PRO A 88 -10.88 13.96 2.09
N VAL A 89 -12.05 13.34 2.01
CA VAL A 89 -13.28 13.94 1.48
C VAL A 89 -14.24 14.29 2.62
N ASP A 90 -15.15 15.23 2.36
CA ASP A 90 -16.21 15.56 3.30
C ASP A 90 -17.13 14.37 3.56
N VAL A 91 -17.65 14.30 4.79
CA VAL A 91 -18.48 13.19 5.29
C VAL A 91 -19.80 13.06 4.51
N GLU A 92 -20.19 14.08 3.74
CA GLU A 92 -21.35 14.06 2.84
C GLU A 92 -21.18 13.08 1.67
N HIS A 93 -19.95 12.90 1.19
CA HIS A 93 -19.66 11.99 0.08
C HIS A 93 -19.73 10.51 0.52
N ILE A 94 -19.63 10.22 1.82
CA ILE A 94 -19.70 8.85 2.36
C ILE A 94 -21.14 8.42 2.60
N SER A 95 -21.46 7.15 2.32
CA SER A 95 -22.83 6.63 2.51
C SER A 95 -23.13 6.41 3.99
N PRO A 96 -24.40 6.48 4.42
CA PRO A 96 -24.78 6.25 5.81
C PRO A 96 -24.32 4.89 6.34
N ALA A 97 -24.38 3.85 5.51
CA ALA A 97 -23.90 2.51 5.85
C ALA A 97 -22.39 2.49 6.12
N MET A 98 -21.60 3.22 5.33
CA MET A 98 -20.15 3.28 5.48
C MET A 98 -19.71 4.09 6.72
N LYS A 99 -20.50 5.08 7.15
CA LYS A 99 -20.26 5.81 8.40
C LYS A 99 -20.33 4.91 9.63
N GLN A 100 -21.15 3.85 9.60
CA GLN A 100 -21.23 2.87 10.70
C GLN A 100 -19.93 2.06 10.89
N PHE A 101 -19.05 2.05 9.88
CA PHE A 101 -17.75 1.36 9.93
C PHE A 101 -16.56 2.32 10.05
N ASP A 102 -16.82 3.55 10.49
CA ASP A 102 -15.85 4.63 10.68
C ASP A 102 -15.12 5.06 9.40
N TYR A 103 -15.81 5.06 8.25
CA TYR A 103 -15.28 5.64 7.01
C TYR A 103 -15.69 7.12 6.87
N PRO A 104 -14.84 7.97 6.26
CA PRO A 104 -13.56 7.63 5.62
C PRO A 104 -12.41 7.52 6.63
N LYS A 105 -11.47 6.62 6.38
CA LYS A 105 -10.30 6.37 7.23
C LYS A 105 -9.08 7.08 6.68
N THR A 106 -8.28 7.68 7.54
CA THR A 106 -7.00 8.25 7.11
C THR A 106 -5.99 7.15 6.86
N HIS A 107 -5.30 7.20 5.71
CA HIS A 107 -4.16 6.35 5.41
C HIS A 107 -2.90 7.18 5.22
N LYS A 108 -1.72 6.62 5.53
CA LYS A 108 -0.44 7.35 5.51
C LYS A 108 -0.08 7.97 4.15
N HIS A 109 -0.58 7.40 3.05
CA HIS A 109 -0.37 7.93 1.70
C HIS A 109 -1.71 8.26 1.03
N ARG A 110 -1.68 9.17 0.04
CA ARG A 110 -2.88 9.63 -0.70
C ARG A 110 -3.12 8.93 -2.05
N LEU A 111 -2.42 7.81 -2.29
CA LEU A 111 -2.56 6.96 -3.49
C LEU A 111 -3.50 5.78 -3.24
N CYS A 112 -4.62 6.03 -2.58
CA CYS A 112 -5.62 4.99 -2.33
C CYS A 112 -6.55 4.89 -3.54
N CYS A 113 -6.35 3.87 -4.36
CA CYS A 113 -7.23 3.52 -5.49
C CYS A 113 -7.88 2.14 -5.28
N LEU A 114 -9.05 1.97 -5.90
CA LEU A 114 -9.72 0.68 -6.07
C LEU A 114 -8.91 -0.21 -7.01
N ARG A 115 -8.91 -1.53 -6.79
CA ARG A 115 -8.18 -2.45 -7.65
C ARG A 115 -9.01 -2.87 -8.86
N GLN A 116 -8.36 -3.19 -9.98
CA GLN A 116 -9.04 -3.60 -11.20
C GLN A 116 -10.00 -4.78 -10.97
N GLU A 117 -9.60 -5.79 -10.20
CA GLU A 117 -10.44 -6.98 -9.98
C GLU A 117 -11.76 -6.66 -9.25
N LEU A 118 -11.74 -5.62 -8.39
CA LEU A 118 -12.94 -5.13 -7.74
C LEU A 118 -13.82 -4.35 -8.72
N ILE A 119 -13.20 -3.54 -9.59
CA ILE A 119 -13.92 -2.79 -10.63
C ILE A 119 -14.62 -3.76 -11.58
N ASP A 120 -13.94 -4.83 -11.99
CA ASP A 120 -14.51 -5.87 -12.85
C ASP A 120 -15.71 -6.55 -12.16
N ALA A 121 -15.55 -6.97 -10.90
CA ALA A 121 -16.64 -7.58 -10.11
C ALA A 121 -17.83 -6.62 -9.89
N PHE A 122 -17.55 -5.34 -9.63
CA PHE A 122 -18.59 -4.32 -9.46
C PHE A 122 -19.35 -4.06 -10.77
N ILE A 123 -18.65 -4.02 -11.90
CA ILE A 123 -19.27 -3.84 -13.22
C ILE A 123 -20.11 -5.06 -13.59
N GLU A 124 -19.66 -6.28 -13.25
CA GLU A 124 -20.46 -7.49 -13.41
C GLU A 124 -21.76 -7.42 -12.59
N GLN A 125 -21.68 -6.96 -11.33
CA GLN A 125 -22.87 -6.73 -10.53
C GLN A 125 -23.81 -5.68 -11.14
N LYS A 126 -23.25 -4.56 -11.64
CA LYS A 126 -24.03 -3.52 -12.35
C LYS A 126 -24.68 -4.05 -13.61
N TYR A 127 -24.01 -4.93 -14.32
CA TYR A 127 -24.53 -5.58 -15.52
C TYR A 127 -25.72 -6.48 -15.18
N VAL A 128 -25.64 -7.25 -14.09
CA VAL A 128 -26.77 -8.01 -13.55
C VAL A 128 -27.95 -7.10 -13.20
N ASP A 129 -27.70 -5.98 -12.50
CA ASP A 129 -28.74 -5.03 -12.10
C ASP A 129 -29.39 -4.33 -13.31
N PHE A 130 -28.61 -4.06 -14.36
CA PHE A 130 -29.09 -3.51 -15.63
C PHE A 130 -30.15 -4.41 -16.29
N TYR A 131 -29.84 -5.69 -16.50
CA TYR A 131 -30.81 -6.62 -17.09
C TYR A 131 -32.02 -6.87 -16.19
N ARG A 132 -31.81 -6.95 -14.87
CA ARG A 132 -32.92 -7.09 -13.91
C ARG A 132 -33.87 -5.89 -13.98
N SER A 133 -33.34 -4.67 -14.07
CA SER A 133 -34.13 -3.45 -14.22
C SER A 133 -34.98 -3.47 -15.49
N ILE A 134 -34.39 -3.87 -16.62
CA ILE A 134 -35.14 -3.96 -17.88
C ILE A 134 -36.26 -5.01 -17.78
N ALA A 135 -35.93 -6.22 -17.30
CA ALA A 135 -36.92 -7.30 -17.16
C ALA A 135 -38.10 -6.89 -16.27
N LEU A 136 -37.84 -6.23 -15.13
CA LEU A 136 -38.88 -5.78 -14.21
C LEU A 136 -39.77 -4.67 -14.80
N ASN A 137 -39.20 -3.73 -15.56
CA ASN A 137 -40.00 -2.68 -16.19
C ASN A 137 -40.82 -3.22 -17.37
N LEU A 138 -40.26 -4.19 -18.11
CA LEU A 138 -40.97 -4.83 -19.22
C LEU A 138 -42.10 -5.73 -18.71
N SER A 139 -41.91 -6.46 -17.60
CA SER A 139 -42.99 -7.22 -16.97
C SER A 139 -44.10 -6.29 -16.46
N LYS A 140 -43.74 -5.14 -15.88
CA LYS A 140 -44.71 -4.11 -15.46
C LYS A 140 -45.54 -3.60 -16.64
N LEU A 141 -44.89 -3.27 -17.76
CA LEU A 141 -45.58 -2.78 -18.95
C LEU A 141 -46.56 -3.82 -19.51
N ARG A 142 -46.15 -5.10 -19.57
CA ARG A 142 -47.05 -6.19 -19.99
C ARG A 142 -48.21 -6.39 -19.01
N SER A 143 -47.97 -6.28 -17.71
CA SER A 143 -49.02 -6.41 -16.69
C SER A 143 -50.01 -5.24 -16.67
N THR A 144 -49.61 -4.05 -17.13
CA THR A 144 -50.54 -2.92 -17.30
C THR A 144 -51.44 -3.07 -18.53
N GLU A 145 -51.02 -3.85 -19.53
CA GLU A 145 -51.82 -4.15 -20.73
C GLU A 145 -52.75 -5.36 -20.53
N SER A 146 -52.41 -6.30 -19.63
CA SER A 146 -53.23 -7.47 -19.28
C SER A 146 -53.76 -7.37 -17.85
N SER A 147 -55.06 -7.10 -17.69
CA SER A 147 -55.78 -6.98 -16.42
C SER A 147 -55.83 -8.26 -15.57
N THR A 148 -54.70 -8.76 -15.08
CA THR A 148 -54.62 -9.73 -13.98
C THR A 148 -53.35 -9.50 -13.17
N ALA A 149 -53.52 -8.87 -12.01
CA ALA A 149 -52.48 -8.70 -11.01
C ALA A 149 -52.15 -10.04 -10.36
N ASN A 150 -50.93 -10.54 -10.54
CA ASN A 150 -50.29 -11.45 -9.61
C ASN A 150 -48.89 -10.92 -9.30
N ASP A 151 -48.76 -10.41 -8.08
CA ASP A 151 -47.52 -9.96 -7.48
C ASP A 151 -46.69 -11.22 -7.15
N THR A 152 -45.70 -11.54 -7.97
CA THR A 152 -44.66 -12.51 -7.60
C THR A 152 -43.31 -11.86 -7.79
N THR A 153 -42.98 -11.05 -6.79
CA THR A 153 -41.64 -10.50 -6.59
C THR A 153 -40.74 -11.63 -6.09
N GLN A 154 -40.02 -12.31 -6.99
CA GLN A 154 -38.83 -13.08 -6.63
C GLN A 154 -37.98 -13.45 -7.85
N GLN A 155 -36.73 -12.95 -7.83
CA GLN A 155 -35.56 -13.42 -8.58
C GLN A 155 -35.82 -13.88 -10.03
N THR A 156 -36.05 -12.95 -10.95
CA THR A 156 -35.79 -13.22 -12.36
C THR A 156 -34.30 -13.56 -12.53
N ASN A 157 -34.02 -14.76 -13.04
CA ASN A 157 -32.66 -15.21 -13.32
C ASN A 157 -32.04 -14.28 -14.39
N VAL A 158 -30.75 -13.97 -14.28
CA VAL A 158 -30.03 -13.07 -15.20
C VAL A 158 -30.10 -13.59 -16.63
N GLU A 159 -30.06 -14.89 -16.80
CA GLU A 159 -30.14 -15.55 -18.12
C GLU A 159 -31.52 -15.40 -18.75
N GLU A 160 -32.57 -15.42 -17.94
CA GLU A 160 -33.94 -15.18 -18.36
C GLU A 160 -34.14 -13.70 -18.72
N ALA A 161 -33.62 -12.79 -17.90
CA ALA A 161 -33.62 -11.36 -18.20
C ALA A 161 -32.86 -11.04 -19.49
N LYS A 162 -31.72 -11.69 -19.74
CA LYS A 162 -30.97 -11.57 -21.00
C LYS A 162 -31.76 -12.06 -22.21
N ARG A 163 -32.45 -13.21 -22.10
CA ARG A 163 -33.30 -13.74 -23.18
C ARG A 163 -34.43 -12.77 -23.49
N ILE A 164 -35.14 -12.31 -22.46
CA ILE A 164 -36.23 -11.35 -22.59
C ILE A 164 -35.74 -10.09 -23.30
N VAL A 165 -34.56 -9.55 -22.95
CA VAL A 165 -33.99 -8.36 -23.60
C VAL A 165 -33.60 -8.61 -25.05
N ASN A 166 -33.04 -9.77 -25.38
CA ASN A 166 -32.63 -10.11 -26.75
C ASN A 166 -33.83 -10.36 -27.68
N GLU A 167 -34.99 -10.73 -27.13
CA GLU A 167 -36.22 -10.98 -27.88
C GLU A 167 -37.04 -9.70 -28.15
N ILE A 168 -36.58 -8.53 -27.68
CA ILE A 168 -37.28 -7.25 -27.83
C ILE A 168 -37.23 -6.78 -29.30
N SER A 169 -38.41 -6.62 -29.90
CA SER A 169 -38.65 -5.82 -31.11
C SER A 169 -38.43 -4.33 -30.82
N VAL A 170 -37.93 -3.58 -31.81
CA VAL A 170 -37.62 -2.14 -31.67
C VAL A 170 -38.91 -1.32 -31.61
N GLU A 171 -39.57 -1.33 -30.46
CA GLU A 171 -40.69 -0.46 -30.11
C GLU A 171 -40.17 0.70 -29.24
N ASP A 172 -40.82 1.87 -29.31
CA ASP A 172 -40.35 3.08 -28.60
C ASP A 172 -40.39 2.91 -27.08
N ASN A 173 -41.38 2.19 -26.54
CA ASN A 173 -41.46 1.87 -25.12
C ASN A 173 -40.25 1.05 -24.63
N SER A 174 -39.70 0.18 -25.47
CA SER A 174 -38.53 -0.63 -25.12
C SER A 174 -37.25 0.21 -25.07
N ARG A 175 -37.12 1.22 -25.94
CA ARG A 175 -36.00 2.17 -25.91
C ARG A 175 -36.00 3.00 -24.64
N GLU A 176 -37.15 3.50 -24.21
CA GLU A 176 -37.27 4.26 -22.96
C GLU A 176 -36.90 3.42 -21.74
N ILE A 177 -37.28 2.14 -21.71
CA ILE A 177 -36.89 1.21 -20.64
C ILE A 177 -35.37 1.02 -20.61
N ILE A 178 -34.73 0.84 -21.76
CA ILE A 178 -33.26 0.70 -21.87
C ILE A 178 -32.58 1.99 -21.40
N GLN A 179 -33.07 3.16 -21.80
CA GLN A 179 -32.53 4.45 -21.34
C GLN A 179 -32.69 4.65 -19.84
N SER A 180 -33.85 4.30 -19.29
CA SER A 180 -34.09 4.34 -17.84
C SER A 180 -33.12 3.42 -17.10
N ALA A 181 -32.89 2.21 -17.62
CA ALA A 181 -31.93 1.26 -17.06
C ALA A 181 -30.48 1.80 -17.15
N CYS A 182 -30.07 2.38 -18.28
CA CYS A 182 -28.75 3.00 -18.46
C CYS A 182 -28.52 4.14 -17.48
N ARG A 183 -29.52 5.01 -17.28
CA ARG A 183 -29.47 6.10 -16.28
C ARG A 183 -29.37 5.56 -14.85
N SER A 184 -30.07 4.47 -14.54
CA SER A 184 -30.09 3.88 -13.19
C SER A 184 -28.72 3.32 -12.77
N ILE A 185 -27.98 2.73 -13.70
CA ILE A 185 -26.67 2.12 -13.46
C ILE A 185 -25.49 3.08 -13.68
N GLY A 186 -25.74 4.29 -14.17
CA GLY A 186 -24.70 5.29 -14.44
C GLY A 186 -23.89 4.99 -15.70
N SER A 187 -24.55 4.50 -16.75
CA SER A 187 -23.92 4.27 -18.05
C SER A 187 -23.47 5.61 -18.68
N VAL A 188 -22.32 5.59 -19.35
CA VAL A 188 -21.84 6.69 -20.19
C VAL A 188 -22.68 6.83 -21.45
N LYS A 189 -23.28 5.74 -21.93
CA LYS A 189 -24.12 5.70 -23.14
C LYS A 189 -25.58 5.48 -22.77
N ASP A 190 -26.48 6.16 -23.46
CA ASP A 190 -27.91 6.12 -23.16
C ASP A 190 -28.60 4.81 -23.59
N ASN A 191 -28.05 4.12 -24.61
CA ASN A 191 -28.71 2.98 -25.24
C ASN A 191 -27.97 1.65 -25.04
N GLU A 192 -26.82 1.66 -24.36
CA GLU A 192 -26.06 0.44 -24.09
C GLU A 192 -25.37 0.50 -22.74
N PHE A 193 -25.04 -0.67 -22.21
CA PHE A 193 -24.31 -0.80 -20.96
C PHE A 193 -22.84 -0.39 -21.15
N ASP A 194 -22.44 0.76 -20.61
CA ASP A 194 -21.06 1.25 -20.63
C ASP A 194 -20.74 2.00 -19.32
N VAL A 195 -20.35 1.26 -18.28
CA VAL A 195 -19.96 1.84 -16.98
C VAL A 195 -18.45 2.07 -16.96
N ARG A 196 -18.04 3.33 -16.75
CA ARG A 196 -16.63 3.75 -16.66
C ARG A 196 -16.44 4.78 -15.55
N PHE A 197 -15.20 4.90 -15.08
CA PHE A 197 -14.83 5.77 -13.95
C PHE A 197 -13.89 6.87 -14.38
N ASN A 198 -14.08 8.07 -13.81
CA ASN A 198 -13.13 9.16 -13.93
C ASN A 198 -12.04 9.01 -12.83
N PRO A 199 -10.76 8.78 -13.20
CA PRO A 199 -9.67 8.61 -12.23
C PRO A 199 -9.23 9.91 -11.54
N ASP A 200 -9.61 11.08 -12.10
CA ASP A 200 -9.20 12.39 -11.63
C ASP A 200 -10.20 13.03 -10.65
N LEU A 201 -11.26 12.30 -10.28
CA LEU A 201 -12.18 12.71 -9.21
C LEU A 201 -11.42 12.95 -7.90
N PHE A 202 -11.78 14.05 -7.21
CA PHE A 202 -11.19 14.46 -5.93
C PHE A 202 -9.67 14.70 -5.94
N GLN A 203 -9.04 14.84 -7.10
CA GLN A 203 -7.66 15.26 -7.16
C GLN A 203 -7.56 16.77 -6.85
N PRO A 204 -6.77 17.19 -5.85
CA PRO A 204 -6.80 18.55 -5.32
C PRO A 204 -6.29 19.62 -6.29
N HIS A 205 -5.54 19.21 -7.32
CA HIS A 205 -4.92 20.10 -8.30
C HIS A 205 -5.63 20.08 -9.66
N VAL A 206 -6.67 19.27 -9.82
CA VAL A 206 -7.39 19.12 -11.09
C VAL A 206 -8.69 19.90 -11.04
N THR A 207 -8.90 20.76 -12.04
CA THR A 207 -10.20 21.38 -12.28
C THR A 207 -10.89 20.61 -13.40
N LEU A 208 -11.97 19.90 -13.08
CA LEU A 208 -12.77 19.19 -14.07
C LEU A 208 -13.60 20.19 -14.89
N SER A 209 -13.70 19.98 -16.21
CA SER A 209 -14.54 20.79 -17.11
C SER A 209 -15.97 20.23 -17.24
N GLN A 210 -16.34 19.28 -16.39
CA GLN A 210 -17.64 18.58 -16.42
C GLN A 210 -18.76 19.44 -15.84
N THR A 211 -20.01 19.13 -16.20
CA THR A 211 -21.16 19.76 -15.56
C THR A 211 -21.28 19.30 -14.10
N PRO A 212 -21.93 20.09 -13.21
CA PRO A 212 -22.18 19.65 -11.84
C PRO A 212 -22.98 18.35 -11.76
N ALA A 213 -23.89 18.13 -12.71
CA ALA A 213 -24.70 16.91 -12.80
C ALA A 213 -23.84 15.69 -13.16
N GLU A 214 -22.94 15.81 -14.15
CA GLU A 214 -21.98 14.75 -14.50
C GLU A 214 -21.05 14.42 -13.34
N THR A 215 -20.53 15.45 -12.67
CA THR A 215 -19.64 15.28 -11.51
C THR A 215 -20.37 14.55 -10.38
N ALA A 216 -21.62 14.90 -10.10
CA ALA A 216 -22.44 14.23 -9.10
C ALA A 216 -22.72 12.77 -9.47
N ALA A 217 -22.96 12.46 -10.75
CA ALA A 217 -23.14 11.09 -11.22
C ALA A 217 -21.85 10.26 -11.07
N ASP A 218 -20.70 10.83 -11.42
CA ASP A 218 -19.39 10.20 -11.28
C ASP A 218 -19.04 9.92 -9.80
N ILE A 219 -19.34 10.87 -8.90
CA ILE A 219 -19.20 10.70 -7.45
C ILE A 219 -20.13 9.58 -6.93
N LYS A 220 -21.39 9.54 -7.41
CA LYS A 220 -22.36 8.51 -7.02
C LYS A 220 -21.85 7.11 -7.41
N LEU A 221 -21.36 6.94 -8.63
CA LEU A 221 -20.82 5.66 -9.10
C LEU A 221 -19.61 5.22 -8.27
N LEU A 222 -18.70 6.16 -7.97
CA LEU A 222 -17.53 5.89 -7.14
C LEU A 222 -17.91 5.48 -5.71
N LYS A 223 -18.91 6.16 -5.13
CA LYS A 223 -19.47 5.86 -3.82
C LYS A 223 -20.05 4.45 -3.76
N GLU A 224 -20.81 4.06 -4.78
CA GLU A 224 -21.38 2.71 -4.89
C GLU A 224 -20.30 1.63 -5.02
N ALA A 225 -19.23 1.87 -5.78
CA ALA A 225 -18.11 0.94 -5.89
C ALA A 225 -17.34 0.78 -4.57
N ALA A 226 -17.10 1.90 -3.87
CA ALA A 226 -16.44 1.90 -2.56
C ALA A 226 -17.30 1.20 -1.49
N GLU A 227 -18.62 1.34 -1.54
CA GLU A 227 -19.56 0.63 -0.68
C GLU A 227 -19.62 -0.87 -1.00
N TYR A 228 -19.68 -1.22 -2.30
CA TYR A 228 -19.68 -2.61 -2.77
C TYR A 228 -18.48 -3.39 -2.24
N LEU A 229 -17.29 -2.77 -2.21
CA LEU A 229 -16.08 -3.38 -1.63
C LEU A 229 -16.35 -3.89 -0.20
N VAL A 230 -16.88 -3.04 0.67
CA VAL A 230 -16.99 -3.33 2.10
C VAL A 230 -18.23 -4.14 2.44
N LEU A 231 -19.37 -3.85 1.80
CA LEU A 231 -20.65 -4.46 2.12
C LEU A 231 -20.95 -5.75 1.35
N LYS A 232 -20.27 -5.99 0.23
CA LYS A 232 -20.51 -7.16 -0.63
C LYS A 232 -19.23 -7.95 -0.85
N GLN A 233 -18.18 -7.34 -1.40
CA GLN A 233 -17.00 -8.07 -1.83
C GLN A 233 -16.23 -8.73 -0.67
N ILE A 234 -16.03 -8.01 0.45
CA ILE A 234 -15.40 -8.60 1.64
C ILE A 234 -16.26 -9.75 2.22
N PRO A 235 -17.57 -9.57 2.51
CA PRO A 235 -18.41 -10.68 2.95
C PRO A 235 -18.43 -11.89 2.02
N LEU A 236 -18.47 -11.69 0.70
CA LEU A 236 -18.40 -12.78 -0.28
C LEU A 236 -17.07 -13.56 -0.18
N MET A 237 -15.95 -12.87 0.02
CA MET A 237 -14.67 -13.54 0.26
C MET A 237 -14.68 -14.36 1.56
N ILE A 238 -15.31 -13.86 2.64
CA ILE A 238 -15.46 -14.62 3.88
C ILE A 238 -16.32 -15.86 3.64
N GLN A 239 -17.39 -15.74 2.85
CA GLN A 239 -18.23 -16.86 2.45
C GLN A 239 -17.43 -17.92 1.67
N ASP A 240 -16.56 -17.53 0.73
CA ASP A 240 -15.68 -18.48 0.03
C ASP A 240 -14.83 -19.33 0.98
N PHE A 241 -14.40 -18.75 2.10
CA PHE A 241 -13.63 -19.45 3.12
C PHE A 241 -14.48 -20.45 3.89
N GLN A 242 -15.75 -20.12 4.15
CA GLN A 242 -16.73 -21.01 4.78
C GLN A 242 -17.09 -22.17 3.85
N ASP A 243 -17.25 -21.88 2.57
CA ASP A 243 -17.59 -22.86 1.53
C ASP A 243 -16.35 -23.65 1.04
N HIS A 244 -15.18 -23.44 1.65
CA HIS A 244 -13.89 -24.05 1.28
C HIS A 244 -13.48 -23.85 -0.19
N SER A 245 -14.03 -22.84 -0.85
CA SER A 245 -13.66 -22.45 -2.21
C SER A 245 -12.29 -21.77 -2.27
N ALA A 246 -11.89 -21.12 -1.16
CA ALA A 246 -10.54 -20.64 -0.94
C ALA A 246 -10.13 -20.97 0.51
N VAL A 247 -8.93 -21.54 0.70
CA VAL A 247 -8.45 -21.97 2.02
C VAL A 247 -7.05 -21.40 2.25
N PRO A 248 -6.94 -20.14 2.74
CA PRO A 248 -5.64 -19.55 3.03
C PRO A 248 -4.98 -20.30 4.19
N VAL A 249 -3.78 -20.81 3.94
CA VAL A 249 -2.98 -21.56 4.92
C VAL A 249 -1.92 -20.70 5.60
N ASP A 250 -1.63 -19.53 5.05
CA ASP A 250 -0.65 -18.57 5.53
C ASP A 250 -0.99 -17.13 5.12
N GLY A 251 -0.17 -16.18 5.55
CA GLY A 251 -0.40 -14.75 5.27
C GLY A 251 -0.21 -14.36 3.79
N GLU A 252 0.55 -15.15 3.02
CA GLU A 252 0.73 -14.94 1.58
C GLU A 252 -0.52 -15.35 0.81
N SER A 253 -1.00 -16.58 1.02
CA SER A 253 -2.26 -17.06 0.45
C SER A 253 -3.48 -16.22 0.87
N LEU A 254 -3.53 -15.73 2.11
CA LEU A 254 -4.56 -14.77 2.54
C LEU A 254 -4.46 -13.44 1.76
N SER A 255 -3.24 -12.92 1.58
CA SER A 255 -3.02 -11.70 0.81
C SER A 255 -3.40 -11.89 -0.66
N GLU A 256 -3.13 -13.06 -1.24
CA GLU A 256 -3.53 -13.41 -2.60
C GLU A 256 -5.04 -13.54 -2.75
N ALA A 257 -5.72 -14.21 -1.81
CA ALA A 257 -7.19 -14.31 -1.80
C ALA A 257 -7.86 -12.94 -1.72
N MET A 258 -7.33 -12.02 -0.90
CA MET A 258 -7.80 -10.63 -0.88
C MET A 258 -7.59 -9.95 -2.24
N HIS A 259 -6.38 -10.04 -2.80
CA HIS A 259 -6.07 -9.36 -4.05
C HIS A 259 -6.81 -9.92 -5.27
N SER A 260 -7.06 -11.24 -5.32
CA SER A 260 -7.82 -11.88 -6.40
C SER A 260 -9.27 -11.40 -6.42
N ARG A 261 -9.83 -11.10 -5.25
CA ARG A 261 -11.14 -10.45 -5.07
C ARG A 261 -11.10 -8.92 -5.20
N GLY A 262 -9.94 -8.32 -5.52
CA GLY A 262 -9.80 -6.87 -5.66
C GLY A 262 -9.79 -6.10 -4.33
N ILE A 263 -9.67 -6.79 -3.21
CA ILE A 263 -9.59 -6.19 -1.87
C ILE A 263 -8.13 -5.80 -1.60
N ASN A 264 -7.89 -4.52 -1.39
CA ASN A 264 -6.55 -4.04 -1.05
C ASN A 264 -6.19 -4.42 0.38
N ILE A 265 -4.92 -4.76 0.64
CA ILE A 265 -4.43 -5.13 1.97
C ILE A 265 -4.69 -4.07 3.06
N ARG A 266 -4.94 -2.80 2.71
CA ARG A 266 -5.39 -1.77 3.65
C ARG A 266 -6.67 -2.16 4.41
N TYR A 267 -7.52 -2.99 3.79
CA TYR A 267 -8.75 -3.53 4.39
C TYR A 267 -8.51 -4.76 5.29
N LEU A 268 -7.27 -5.22 5.49
CA LEU A 268 -6.97 -6.41 6.28
C LEU A 268 -7.54 -6.32 7.71
N GLY A 269 -7.57 -5.14 8.33
CA GLY A 269 -8.21 -4.97 9.64
C GLY A 269 -9.73 -5.16 9.60
N ARG A 270 -10.41 -4.72 8.53
CA ARG A 270 -11.85 -4.98 8.34
C ARG A 270 -12.13 -6.47 8.08
N VAL A 271 -11.26 -7.12 7.30
CA VAL A 271 -11.32 -8.57 7.08
C VAL A 271 -11.15 -9.32 8.41
N ALA A 272 -10.15 -8.95 9.22
CA ALA A 272 -9.92 -9.55 10.53
C ALA A 272 -11.11 -9.37 11.48
N GLN A 273 -11.76 -8.21 11.48
CA GLN A 273 -12.98 -7.97 12.26
C GLN A 273 -14.13 -8.92 11.88
N LEU A 274 -14.33 -9.17 10.59
CA LEU A 274 -15.38 -10.09 10.11
C LEU A 274 -15.02 -11.54 10.37
N LEU A 275 -13.74 -11.92 10.21
CA LEU A 275 -13.26 -13.27 10.56
C LEU A 275 -13.46 -13.58 12.04
N ASN A 276 -13.21 -12.61 12.93
CA ASN A 276 -13.43 -12.77 14.37
C ASN A 276 -14.90 -13.04 14.75
N GLN A 277 -15.85 -12.73 13.87
CA GLN A 277 -17.28 -13.02 14.09
C GLN A 277 -17.65 -14.45 13.68
N GLN A 278 -16.76 -15.18 12.99
CA GLN A 278 -17.00 -16.51 12.46
C GLN A 278 -16.16 -17.56 13.19
N SER A 279 -16.75 -18.28 14.14
CA SER A 279 -16.03 -19.26 14.97
C SER A 279 -15.35 -20.37 14.14
N SER A 280 -15.93 -20.73 12.98
CA SER A 280 -15.35 -21.74 12.08
C SER A 280 -14.07 -21.28 11.36
N LEU A 281 -13.83 -19.97 11.30
CA LEU A 281 -12.70 -19.37 10.58
C LEU A 281 -11.64 -18.77 11.53
N TYR A 282 -11.64 -19.16 12.81
CA TYR A 282 -10.71 -18.61 13.80
C TYR A 282 -9.24 -18.80 13.41
N TYR A 283 -8.91 -19.91 12.72
CA TYR A 283 -7.54 -20.13 12.21
C TYR A 283 -7.12 -19.08 11.17
N ILE A 284 -8.04 -18.60 10.31
CA ILE A 284 -7.77 -17.53 9.33
C ILE A 284 -7.67 -16.20 10.06
N TYR A 285 -8.47 -15.98 11.10
CA TYR A 285 -8.33 -14.81 11.96
C TYR A 285 -6.92 -14.71 12.57
N ASP A 286 -6.40 -15.81 13.12
CA ASP A 286 -5.03 -15.87 13.67
C ASP A 286 -3.97 -15.55 12.59
N ILE A 287 -4.15 -16.06 11.36
CA ILE A 287 -3.31 -15.72 10.20
C ILE A 287 -3.40 -14.21 9.89
N ALA A 288 -4.62 -13.64 9.86
CA ALA A 288 -4.84 -12.24 9.54
C ALA A 288 -4.17 -11.30 10.56
N VAL A 289 -4.29 -11.61 11.86
CA VAL A 289 -3.65 -10.83 12.92
C VAL A 289 -2.12 -10.97 12.87
N THR A 290 -1.61 -12.18 12.63
CA THR A 290 -0.17 -12.41 12.41
C THR A 290 0.35 -11.62 11.21
N GLU A 291 -0.43 -11.55 10.13
CA GLU A 291 -0.09 -10.79 8.93
C GLU A 291 -0.08 -9.28 9.19
N ILE A 292 -1.03 -8.76 9.99
CA ILE A 292 -1.04 -7.36 10.45
C ILE A 292 0.23 -7.07 11.25
N LEU A 293 0.56 -7.90 12.26
CA LEU A 293 1.75 -7.74 13.10
C LEU A 293 3.03 -7.72 12.25
N CYS A 294 3.24 -8.75 11.41
CA CYS A 294 4.46 -8.88 10.62
C CYS A 294 4.62 -7.76 9.58
N ARG A 295 3.52 -7.28 9.00
CA ARG A 295 3.56 -6.13 8.07
C ARG A 295 3.87 -4.83 8.80
N SER A 296 3.28 -4.60 9.96
CA SER A 296 3.60 -3.46 10.82
C SER A 296 5.08 -3.48 11.22
N ALA A 297 5.57 -4.63 11.68
CA ALA A 297 6.98 -4.83 12.02
C ALA A 297 7.91 -4.55 10.84
N LYS A 298 7.58 -5.01 9.63
CA LYS A 298 8.36 -4.65 8.43
C LYS A 298 8.43 -3.14 8.20
N HIS A 299 7.34 -2.40 8.40
CA HIS A 299 7.34 -0.95 8.20
C HIS A 299 8.22 -0.23 9.22
N VAL A 300 8.10 -0.60 10.50
CA VAL A 300 8.96 -0.09 11.56
C VAL A 300 10.43 -0.45 11.30
N PHE A 301 10.70 -1.71 10.95
CA PHE A 301 12.04 -2.22 10.62
C PHE A 301 12.71 -1.47 9.46
N ARG A 302 11.96 -1.13 8.40
CA ARG A 302 12.49 -0.36 7.27
C ARG A 302 12.95 1.04 7.69
N SER A 303 12.15 1.71 8.52
CA SER A 303 12.55 3.02 9.06
C SER A 303 13.73 2.91 10.03
N TYR A 304 13.75 1.84 10.82
CA TYR A 304 14.80 1.55 11.79
C TYR A 304 16.16 1.29 11.13
N THR A 305 16.19 0.50 10.05
CA THR A 305 17.42 0.13 9.34
C THR A 305 17.95 1.21 8.41
N GLN A 306 17.10 2.15 7.94
CA GLN A 306 17.49 3.18 6.98
C GLN A 306 18.59 4.13 7.49
N SER A 307 18.66 4.37 8.80
CA SER A 307 19.66 5.25 9.43
C SER A 307 20.90 4.51 9.95
N VAL A 308 20.97 3.18 9.79
CA VAL A 308 22.05 2.37 10.34
C VAL A 308 23.22 2.26 9.33
N PRO A 309 24.46 2.58 9.74
CA PRO A 309 25.64 2.33 8.92
C PRO A 309 25.79 0.85 8.55
N LEU A 310 26.23 0.54 7.33
CA LEU A 310 26.27 -0.83 6.81
C LEU A 310 27.06 -1.81 7.70
N HIS A 311 28.14 -1.36 8.34
CA HIS A 311 28.96 -2.18 9.23
C HIS A 311 28.27 -2.54 10.57
N LEU A 312 27.20 -1.83 10.94
CA LEU A 312 26.38 -2.11 12.14
C LEU A 312 25.04 -2.77 11.79
N LEU A 313 24.83 -3.11 10.51
CA LEU A 313 23.52 -3.56 10.05
C LEU A 313 23.12 -4.91 10.67
N SER A 314 24.00 -5.93 10.62
CA SER A 314 23.78 -7.24 11.25
C SER A 314 23.41 -7.10 12.72
N PHE A 315 24.19 -6.32 13.45
CA PHE A 315 23.97 -6.03 14.85
C PHE A 315 22.64 -5.31 15.13
N SER A 316 22.29 -4.28 14.35
CA SER A 316 21.00 -3.60 14.50
C SER A 316 19.82 -4.55 14.24
N ILE A 317 19.97 -5.47 13.28
CA ILE A 317 18.93 -6.44 12.94
C ILE A 317 18.76 -7.46 14.08
N SER A 318 19.85 -7.97 14.66
CA SER A 318 19.77 -8.89 15.80
C SER A 318 19.10 -8.21 17.00
N HIS A 319 19.48 -6.96 17.31
CA HIS A 319 18.85 -6.15 18.37
C HIS A 319 17.35 -5.96 18.11
N PHE A 320 16.95 -5.64 16.88
CA PHE A 320 15.55 -5.51 16.51
C PHE A 320 14.79 -6.82 16.71
N LEU A 321 15.34 -7.96 16.27
CA LEU A 321 14.72 -9.27 16.42
C LEU A 321 14.56 -9.68 17.89
N ASN A 322 15.56 -9.41 18.72
CA ASN A 322 15.44 -9.66 20.16
C ASN A 322 14.36 -8.74 20.77
N CYS A 323 14.31 -7.46 20.40
CA CYS A 323 13.24 -6.57 20.86
C CYS A 323 11.84 -7.03 20.39
N PHE A 324 11.74 -7.63 19.19
CA PHE A 324 10.49 -8.04 18.57
C PHE A 324 9.96 -9.39 19.09
N LEU A 325 10.82 -10.40 19.22
CA LEU A 325 10.43 -11.80 19.49
C LEU A 325 10.80 -12.28 20.89
N THR A 326 11.53 -11.47 21.65
CA THR A 326 11.87 -11.69 23.05
C THR A 326 11.59 -10.42 23.88
N ILE A 327 12.03 -10.38 25.13
CA ILE A 327 11.85 -9.25 26.04
C ILE A 327 13.22 -8.65 26.38
N ILE A 328 13.52 -7.47 25.83
CA ILE A 328 14.70 -6.66 26.18
C ILE A 328 14.25 -5.33 26.79
N THR A 329 14.74 -5.05 28.01
CA THR A 329 14.43 -3.82 28.76
C THR A 329 15.50 -2.74 28.63
N SER A 330 16.73 -3.10 28.24
CA SER A 330 17.84 -2.17 28.03
C SER A 330 18.82 -2.71 26.99
N PRO A 331 19.44 -1.85 26.14
CA PRO A 331 20.54 -2.28 25.30
C PRO A 331 21.67 -2.81 26.17
N SER A 332 22.31 -3.87 25.69
CA SER A 332 23.33 -4.64 26.39
C SER A 332 24.60 -3.82 26.59
N SER A 333 25.19 -3.91 27.78
CA SER A 333 26.29 -3.02 28.22
C SER A 333 27.59 -3.18 27.44
N GLU A 334 27.78 -4.29 26.72
CA GLU A 334 28.97 -4.59 25.93
C GLU A 334 29.09 -3.68 24.69
N TYR A 335 27.94 -3.20 24.19
CA TYR A 335 27.78 -2.39 22.98
C TYR A 335 28.00 -0.88 23.19
N LEU A 336 28.28 -0.47 24.43
CA LEU A 336 28.64 0.89 24.81
C LEU A 336 30.17 1.06 24.96
N SER A 337 30.96 0.05 24.64
CA SER A 337 32.42 0.10 24.73
C SER A 337 33.04 0.99 23.64
N ASP A 338 33.97 1.86 24.03
CA ASP A 338 34.67 2.83 23.15
C ASP A 338 35.43 2.14 21.99
N GLU A 339 35.70 0.83 22.06
CA GLU A 339 36.45 0.05 21.07
C GLU A 339 35.63 -0.20 19.79
N PHE A 340 34.31 -0.40 19.92
CA PHE A 340 33.37 -0.52 18.79
C PHE A 340 33.09 0.85 18.13
N LEU A 341 33.19 1.93 18.90
CA LEU A 341 32.99 3.30 18.43
C LEU A 341 34.24 3.91 17.77
N SER A 342 35.44 3.49 18.19
CA SER A 342 36.73 4.06 17.72
C SER A 342 37.32 3.36 16.49
N SER A 343 36.97 2.11 16.22
CA SER A 343 37.36 1.35 15.01
C SER A 343 36.87 2.00 13.71
N SER A 344 35.90 2.92 13.79
CA SER A 344 35.39 3.74 12.68
C SER A 344 36.40 4.75 12.08
N SER A 345 37.57 4.94 12.69
CA SER A 345 38.51 6.03 12.30
C SER A 345 39.77 5.56 11.55
N SER A 346 39.96 4.25 11.35
CA SER A 346 41.27 3.69 10.97
C SER A 346 41.26 2.95 9.63
N SER A 347 40.54 3.46 8.63
CA SER A 347 40.64 2.96 7.25
C SER A 347 40.86 4.11 6.26
N THR A 348 42.04 4.73 6.31
CA THR A 348 42.55 5.56 5.21
C THR A 348 43.44 4.74 4.29
N LEU A 349 43.10 4.79 3.00
CA LEU A 349 43.75 4.12 1.89
C LEU A 349 45.26 4.43 1.81
N THR A 350 46.06 3.39 1.61
CA THR A 350 47.39 3.50 1.02
C THR A 350 47.27 4.00 -0.41
N ASN A 351 47.84 5.16 -0.74
CA ASN A 351 48.02 5.56 -2.13
C ASN A 351 49.44 6.09 -2.37
N ASN A 352 50.02 5.59 -3.46
CA ASN A 352 51.35 5.88 -3.98
C ASN A 352 51.57 7.38 -4.26
N GLY A 353 52.84 7.80 -4.23
CA GLY A 353 53.31 9.21 -4.29
C GLY A 353 53.00 10.01 -5.58
N PRO A 354 53.58 11.22 -5.73
CA PRO A 354 55.00 11.30 -6.07
C PRO A 354 55.83 12.43 -5.41
N ILE A 355 57.13 12.15 -5.30
CA ILE A 355 58.36 12.97 -5.46
C ILE A 355 58.15 14.50 -5.67
N ASN A 356 58.71 15.38 -4.81
CA ASN A 356 60.01 16.06 -5.06
C ASN A 356 60.46 17.08 -3.97
N THR A 357 61.80 17.11 -3.82
CA THR A 357 62.71 18.23 -3.49
C THR A 357 62.71 18.99 -2.14
N ASN A 358 63.82 18.75 -1.43
CA ASN A 358 64.83 19.72 -0.96
C ASN A 358 64.77 20.35 0.45
N SER A 359 65.93 20.22 1.09
CA SER A 359 66.58 21.06 2.11
C SER A 359 66.06 20.96 3.55
N SER A 360 66.87 21.13 4.60
CA SER A 360 68.27 20.83 4.96
C SER A 360 68.42 21.42 6.37
N LEU A 361 69.25 20.80 7.22
CA LEU A 361 69.87 21.36 8.44
C LEU A 361 68.90 21.63 9.63
N THR A 362 69.24 21.52 10.93
CA THR A 362 70.40 21.13 11.75
C THR A 362 70.00 21.22 13.24
N ASN A 363 70.65 20.40 14.08
CA ASN A 363 71.17 20.71 15.45
C ASN A 363 70.19 20.89 16.64
N LEU A 364 70.25 20.03 17.67
CA LEU A 364 71.10 20.08 18.90
C LEU A 364 70.65 21.21 19.86
N THR A 365 70.21 21.00 21.10
CA THR A 365 70.96 20.56 22.30
C THR A 365 70.08 20.64 23.58
N ASN A 366 70.41 19.82 24.60
CA ASN A 366 70.48 20.04 26.08
C ASN A 366 69.62 21.14 26.74
N SER A 367 69.09 21.06 27.98
CA SER A 367 69.52 20.35 29.19
C SER A 367 68.48 20.54 30.32
N SER A 368 68.45 19.56 31.21
CA SER A 368 68.07 19.53 32.64
C SER A 368 67.73 20.82 33.41
N SER A 369 66.70 20.77 34.27
CA SER A 369 66.74 21.27 35.66
C SER A 369 65.60 20.71 36.53
N GLN A 370 65.91 20.51 37.82
CA GLN A 370 65.18 19.78 38.85
C GLN A 370 64.03 20.56 39.54
N LYS A 371 63.15 19.78 40.20
CA LYS A 371 62.04 20.08 41.16
C LYS A 371 62.48 20.86 42.43
N PRO A 372 61.63 21.15 43.48
CA PRO A 372 60.15 21.12 43.64
C PRO A 372 59.56 22.38 44.35
N THR A 373 58.23 22.53 44.43
CA THR A 373 57.42 22.59 45.68
C THR A 373 55.99 23.16 45.50
N ASN A 374 55.02 22.38 45.97
CA ASN A 374 53.70 22.69 46.53
C ASN A 374 52.85 23.88 46.01
N LYS A 375 51.71 23.56 45.39
CA LYS A 375 50.37 24.01 45.86
C LYS A 375 49.20 23.27 45.19
N LYS A 376 48.43 22.59 46.04
CA LYS A 376 46.99 22.31 46.06
C LYS A 376 46.29 21.86 44.75
N LYS A 377 45.86 20.60 44.80
CA LYS A 377 44.80 19.97 44.01
C LYS A 377 43.56 20.87 43.84
N ASN A 378 43.13 21.05 42.60
CA ASN A 378 41.72 21.20 42.25
C ASN A 378 41.46 20.44 40.93
N LYS A 379 40.76 19.30 41.05
CA LYS A 379 40.23 18.54 39.92
C LYS A 379 39.15 19.37 39.24
N LYS A 380 39.45 19.97 38.08
CA LYS A 380 38.41 20.35 37.13
C LYS A 380 38.17 19.14 36.21
N HIS A 381 36.96 18.58 36.30
CA HIS A 381 36.39 17.70 35.29
C HIS A 381 36.49 18.40 33.93
N GLN A 382 37.40 17.95 33.07
CA GLN A 382 37.33 18.28 31.65
C GLN A 382 36.19 17.44 31.08
N GLN A 383 35.03 18.06 30.87
CA GLN A 383 33.99 17.49 30.01
C GLN A 383 34.60 17.30 28.63
N ARG A 384 34.94 16.05 28.31
CA ARG A 384 35.24 15.62 26.94
C ARG A 384 33.93 15.77 26.15
N LYS A 385 33.88 16.77 25.27
CA LYS A 385 32.83 16.89 24.26
C LYS A 385 32.91 15.65 23.37
N GLN A 386 31.89 14.79 23.45
CA GLN A 386 31.68 13.73 22.46
C GLN A 386 31.48 14.36 21.09
N ASN A 387 32.04 13.73 20.05
CA ASN A 387 31.82 14.12 18.67
C ASN A 387 30.33 13.98 18.32
N PRO A 388 29.66 14.98 17.69
CA PRO A 388 28.22 14.94 17.47
C PRO A 388 27.73 13.98 16.37
N PHE A 389 28.63 13.23 15.71
CA PHE A 389 28.36 12.64 14.39
C PHE A 389 27.86 11.19 14.38
N ILE A 390 27.87 10.46 15.50
CA ILE A 390 27.28 9.12 15.56
C ILE A 390 26.49 9.01 16.86
N ARG A 391 25.23 9.45 16.81
CA ARG A 391 24.24 9.09 17.83
C ARG A 391 23.66 7.75 17.37
N ASN A 392 24.02 6.66 18.04
CA ASN A 392 23.47 5.33 17.78
C ASN A 392 22.00 5.26 18.26
N ASP A 393 21.13 6.06 17.64
CA ASP A 393 19.71 6.17 18.00
C ASP A 393 18.99 4.81 17.90
N PHE A 394 19.50 3.88 17.09
CA PHE A 394 18.95 2.52 16.95
C PHE A 394 19.12 1.64 18.20
N LEU A 395 20.09 1.93 19.06
CA LEU A 395 20.30 1.23 20.35
C LEU A 395 19.27 1.63 21.41
N SER A 396 18.55 2.73 21.21
CA SER A 396 17.51 3.20 22.16
C SER A 396 16.22 2.38 22.09
N LEU A 397 16.06 1.53 21.06
CA LEU A 397 14.90 0.67 20.89
C LEU A 397 14.86 -0.40 21.98
N THR A 398 13.71 -0.58 22.62
CA THR A 398 13.44 -1.64 23.60
C THR A 398 12.19 -2.41 23.16
N SER A 399 11.92 -3.58 23.75
CA SER A 399 10.68 -4.32 23.44
C SER A 399 9.44 -3.44 23.66
N LYS A 400 9.36 -2.71 24.77
CA LYS A 400 8.22 -1.84 25.08
C LYS A 400 8.02 -0.73 24.05
N THR A 401 9.09 -0.04 23.65
CA THR A 401 8.97 1.05 22.67
C THR A 401 8.68 0.52 21.26
N LEU A 402 9.24 -0.64 20.91
CA LEU A 402 8.93 -1.31 19.66
C LEU A 402 7.46 -1.73 19.60
N TRP A 403 6.94 -2.44 20.60
CA TRP A 403 5.55 -2.91 20.61
C TRP A 403 4.53 -1.77 20.61
N LEU A 404 4.85 -0.63 21.26
CA LEU A 404 4.06 0.60 21.11
C LEU A 404 4.05 1.10 19.65
N GLN A 405 5.21 1.11 18.97
CA GLN A 405 5.28 1.48 17.55
C GLN A 405 4.50 0.51 16.66
N LEU A 406 4.55 -0.80 16.96
CA LEU A 406 3.80 -1.83 16.21
C LEU A 406 2.29 -1.63 16.34
N THR A 407 1.79 -1.38 17.55
CA THR A 407 0.38 -1.11 17.81
C THR A 407 -0.09 0.17 17.11
N ASN A 408 0.71 1.23 17.15
CA ASN A 408 0.43 2.47 16.43
C ASN A 408 0.43 2.26 14.90
N GLU A 409 1.37 1.49 14.37
CA GLU A 409 1.42 1.16 12.94
C GLU A 409 0.22 0.33 12.50
N ALA A 410 -0.17 -0.67 13.30
CA ALA A 410 -1.34 -1.51 13.05
C ALA A 410 -2.64 -0.70 13.03
N LYS A 411 -2.81 0.19 14.02
CA LYS A 411 -3.95 1.11 14.09
C LYS A 411 -3.97 2.08 12.91
N SER A 412 -2.83 2.72 12.60
CA SER A 412 -2.74 3.71 11.52
C SER A 412 -2.97 3.12 10.12
N ARG A 413 -2.48 1.91 9.82
CA ARG A 413 -2.58 1.32 8.47
C ARG A 413 -3.80 0.45 8.26
N TYR A 414 -4.19 -0.31 9.27
CA TYR A 414 -5.24 -1.32 9.15
C TYR A 414 -6.47 -1.01 10.00
N ASN A 415 -6.43 0.05 10.82
CA ASN A 415 -7.47 0.37 11.79
C ASN A 415 -7.79 -0.83 12.71
N PHE A 416 -6.73 -1.53 13.12
CA PHE A 416 -6.81 -2.72 13.96
C PHE A 416 -6.04 -2.50 15.27
N ASP A 417 -6.69 -2.74 16.39
CA ASP A 417 -6.08 -2.64 17.71
C ASP A 417 -5.54 -4.01 18.13
N LEU A 418 -4.20 -4.14 18.15
CA LEU A 418 -3.55 -5.37 18.61
C LEU A 418 -3.88 -5.66 20.09
N ASN A 419 -4.01 -4.61 20.90
CA ASN A 419 -4.24 -4.68 22.36
C ASN A 419 -3.28 -5.68 23.03
N CYS A 420 -1.98 -5.59 22.70
CA CYS A 420 -0.89 -6.37 23.25
C CYS A 420 0.30 -5.43 23.49
N ASP A 421 0.93 -5.53 24.66
CA ASP A 421 2.07 -4.68 25.03
C ASP A 421 3.42 -5.33 24.75
N ASP A 422 3.44 -6.66 24.58
CA ASP A 422 4.62 -7.45 24.26
C ASP A 422 4.27 -8.74 23.48
N ILE A 423 5.32 -9.49 23.14
CA ILE A 423 5.20 -10.75 22.42
C ILE A 423 4.49 -11.84 23.22
N GLU A 424 4.64 -11.90 24.55
CA GLU A 424 4.01 -12.95 25.35
C GLU A 424 2.48 -12.78 25.38
N ASN A 425 2.01 -11.55 25.61
CA ASN A 425 0.59 -11.24 25.54
C ASN A 425 0.01 -11.52 24.16
N PHE A 426 0.79 -11.28 23.09
CA PHE A 426 0.36 -11.59 21.74
C PHE A 426 0.20 -13.10 21.52
N LEU A 427 1.15 -13.93 21.98
CA LEU A 427 1.10 -15.39 21.82
C LEU A 427 0.05 -16.05 22.71
N GLU A 428 -0.22 -15.50 23.89
CA GLU A 428 -1.29 -15.99 24.78
C GLU A 428 -2.67 -15.68 24.19
N LYS A 429 -2.83 -14.49 23.61
CA LYS A 429 -4.10 -14.03 23.03
C LYS A 429 -4.41 -14.64 21.68
N TYR A 430 -3.40 -14.76 20.82
CA TYR A 430 -3.51 -15.31 19.49
C TYR A 430 -2.68 -16.59 19.47
N ASN A 431 -3.29 -17.74 19.16
CA ASN A 431 -2.69 -19.06 19.27
C ASN A 431 -1.62 -19.31 18.18
N VAL A 432 -0.56 -18.51 18.21
CA VAL A 432 0.47 -18.37 17.20
C VAL A 432 1.81 -18.70 17.83
N ARG A 433 2.74 -19.27 17.07
CA ARG A 433 4.09 -19.59 17.54
C ARG A 433 5.09 -18.54 17.07
N ARG A 434 6.09 -18.23 17.90
CA ARG A 434 7.20 -17.32 17.54
C ARG A 434 7.89 -17.68 16.24
N THR A 435 8.08 -18.96 15.97
CA THR A 435 8.69 -19.45 14.73
C THR A 435 7.87 -19.12 13.48
N CYS A 436 6.53 -19.08 13.59
CA CYS A 436 5.65 -18.64 12.52
C CYS A 436 5.80 -17.13 12.27
N ILE A 437 5.86 -16.33 13.34
CA ILE A 437 6.08 -14.87 13.26
C ILE A 437 7.45 -14.58 12.65
N LEU A 438 8.51 -15.24 13.13
CA LEU A 438 9.87 -15.08 12.63
C LEU A 438 9.96 -15.39 11.13
N ARG A 439 9.41 -16.53 10.71
CA ARG A 439 9.37 -16.93 9.30
C ARG A 439 8.64 -15.90 8.45
N SER A 440 7.43 -15.51 8.87
CA SER A 440 6.61 -14.53 8.16
C SER A 440 7.29 -13.17 8.06
N PHE A 441 7.97 -12.73 9.12
CA PHE A 441 8.76 -11.50 9.14
C PHE A 441 9.93 -11.57 8.16
N CYS A 442 10.75 -12.64 8.22
CA CYS A 442 11.90 -12.83 7.34
C CYS A 442 11.50 -12.83 5.87
N SER A 443 10.44 -13.57 5.49
CA SER A 443 9.93 -13.59 4.11
C SER A 443 9.44 -12.21 3.64
N LYS A 444 9.02 -11.33 4.55
CA LYS A 444 8.52 -9.99 4.22
C LYS A 444 9.59 -8.91 4.22
N THR A 445 10.70 -9.11 4.91
CA THR A 445 11.85 -8.19 4.95
C THR A 445 12.96 -8.61 3.99
N GLY A 446 12.98 -9.87 3.55
CA GLY A 446 14.06 -10.46 2.77
C GLY A 446 15.25 -10.89 3.62
N LEU A 447 15.05 -11.04 4.93
CA LEU A 447 16.10 -11.40 5.87
C LEU A 447 16.41 -12.90 5.80
N GLN A 448 17.68 -13.24 5.70
CA GLN A 448 18.19 -14.61 5.78
C GLN A 448 18.93 -14.80 7.10
N LEU A 449 18.49 -15.79 7.87
CA LEU A 449 19.06 -16.15 9.16
C LEU A 449 19.82 -17.48 9.10
N SER A 450 20.78 -17.64 10.00
CA SER A 450 21.48 -18.89 10.24
C SER A 450 20.51 -20.00 10.68
N ILE A 451 20.77 -21.22 10.23
CA ILE A 451 19.94 -22.38 10.61
C ILE A 451 20.44 -22.86 11.97
N ARG A 452 19.68 -22.52 13.02
CA ARG A 452 19.87 -23.08 14.36
C ARG A 452 18.57 -23.13 15.14
N GLU A 453 18.61 -23.81 16.28
CA GLU A 453 17.51 -23.83 17.23
C GLU A 453 17.54 -22.54 18.08
N TYR A 454 16.67 -21.59 17.73
CA TYR A 454 16.52 -20.34 18.44
C TYR A 454 15.72 -20.55 19.74
N GLN A 455 16.37 -20.29 20.88
CA GLN A 455 15.75 -20.41 22.21
C GLN A 455 15.15 -19.07 22.63
N PHE A 456 13.82 -18.96 22.58
CA PHE A 456 13.12 -17.70 22.88
C PHE A 456 12.88 -17.46 24.38
N ASP A 457 12.96 -18.49 25.23
CA ASP A 457 12.56 -18.44 26.65
C ASP A 457 13.67 -17.92 27.60
N LEU A 458 14.69 -17.25 27.05
CA LEU A 458 15.88 -16.83 27.82
C LEU A 458 15.61 -15.72 28.85
N ALA A 459 14.42 -15.10 28.84
CA ALA A 459 14.04 -13.95 29.67
C ALA A 459 14.07 -14.21 31.20
N ASN A 460 13.97 -15.47 31.66
CA ASN A 460 13.90 -15.79 33.10
C ASN A 460 15.24 -16.13 33.75
N LYS A 461 16.37 -16.10 33.04
CA LYS A 461 17.70 -16.35 33.63
C LYS A 461 18.43 -15.03 33.86
N SER A 462 18.22 -14.46 35.04
CA SER A 462 18.78 -13.22 35.61
C SER A 462 20.32 -13.10 35.63
N THR A 463 21.10 -13.92 34.95
CA THR A 463 22.57 -13.81 35.02
C THR A 463 23.26 -14.15 33.69
N ARG A 464 24.20 -13.27 33.33
CA ARG A 464 25.23 -13.36 32.28
C ARG A 464 24.85 -12.78 30.92
N THR A 465 25.19 -11.50 30.76
CA THR A 465 25.96 -10.82 29.68
C THR A 465 26.20 -11.47 28.30
N ASN A 466 25.53 -12.53 27.86
CA ASN A 466 25.73 -13.12 26.53
C ASN A 466 24.58 -14.05 26.04
N ASN A 467 23.38 -13.94 26.60
CA ASN A 467 22.24 -14.81 26.29
C ASN A 467 21.14 -14.07 25.51
N GLU A 468 21.51 -13.33 24.47
CA GLU A 468 20.55 -12.88 23.48
C GLU A 468 20.15 -14.04 22.56
N CYS A 469 18.88 -14.08 22.15
CA CYS A 469 18.39 -15.15 21.27
C CYS A 469 19.01 -15.02 19.87
N PHE A 470 19.10 -13.79 19.36
CA PHE A 470 19.70 -13.44 18.08
C PHE A 470 21.01 -12.66 18.29
N ASN A 471 22.05 -13.04 17.55
CA ASN A 471 23.36 -12.40 17.52
C ASN A 471 23.68 -11.90 16.11
N GLU A 472 24.70 -11.07 15.95
CA GLU A 472 25.10 -10.53 14.63
C GLU A 472 25.49 -11.62 13.64
N GLU A 473 26.12 -12.70 14.11
CA GLU A 473 26.52 -13.88 13.34
C GLU A 473 25.34 -14.66 12.77
N ASP A 474 24.13 -14.45 13.29
CA ASP A 474 22.93 -15.07 12.74
C ASP A 474 22.47 -14.41 11.45
N ILE A 475 22.87 -13.17 11.19
CA ILE A 475 22.39 -12.39 10.06
C ILE A 475 23.25 -12.71 8.85
N ILE A 476 22.80 -13.66 8.04
CA ILE A 476 23.55 -14.10 6.84
C ILE A 476 23.44 -13.06 5.73
N ASN A 477 22.21 -12.61 5.42
CA ASN A 477 21.98 -11.68 4.31
C ASN A 477 20.63 -10.95 4.43
N ILE A 478 20.48 -9.87 3.66
CA ILE A 478 19.22 -9.18 3.44
C ILE A 478 19.02 -8.92 1.94
N TYR A 479 17.98 -9.51 1.34
CA TYR A 479 17.70 -9.38 -0.09
C TYR A 479 16.58 -8.39 -0.36
N PRO A 480 16.69 -7.60 -1.44
CA PRO A 480 15.56 -6.82 -1.92
C PRO A 480 14.46 -7.76 -2.44
N LEU A 481 13.28 -7.69 -1.84
CA LEU A 481 12.12 -8.43 -2.31
C LEU A 481 11.51 -7.76 -3.54
N ILE A 482 11.71 -8.37 -4.70
CA ILE A 482 11.15 -7.91 -5.96
C ILE A 482 9.75 -8.52 -6.13
N LYS A 483 8.73 -7.66 -6.18
CA LYS A 483 7.38 -8.10 -6.55
C LYS A 483 7.25 -8.08 -8.06
N GLN A 484 7.23 -9.25 -8.67
CA GLN A 484 6.84 -9.36 -10.07
C GLN A 484 5.31 -9.23 -10.17
N VAL A 485 4.82 -8.29 -10.97
CA VAL A 485 3.40 -8.22 -11.31
C VAL A 485 3.29 -8.74 -12.75
N PRO A 486 2.76 -9.96 -12.96
CA PRO A 486 2.53 -10.42 -14.32
C PRO A 486 1.54 -9.47 -15.02
N PRO A 487 1.72 -9.16 -16.31
CA PRO A 487 0.81 -8.29 -17.04
C PRO A 487 -0.58 -8.94 -17.08
N LYS A 488 -1.52 -8.37 -16.34
CA LYS A 488 -2.92 -8.85 -16.25
C LYS A 488 -3.72 -8.56 -17.50
N VAL A 489 -3.34 -7.50 -18.19
CA VAL A 489 -3.98 -7.01 -19.40
C VAL A 489 -2.94 -7.01 -20.51
N LYS A 490 -3.16 -7.81 -21.56
CA LYS A 490 -2.42 -7.74 -22.82
C LYS A 490 -3.33 -7.12 -23.87
N ALA A 491 -3.27 -5.80 -23.98
CA ALA A 491 -3.84 -5.14 -25.15
C ALA A 491 -2.90 -5.41 -26.34
N LYS A 492 -3.24 -6.39 -27.19
CA LYS A 492 -2.68 -6.41 -28.55
C LYS A 492 -3.26 -5.19 -29.27
N LEU A 493 -2.46 -4.12 -29.31
CA LEU A 493 -2.59 -3.09 -30.32
C LEU A 493 -2.15 -3.79 -31.62
N LEU A 494 -3.11 -4.09 -32.49
CA LEU A 494 -2.79 -4.70 -33.79
C LEU A 494 -1.92 -3.69 -34.54
N SER A 495 -0.76 -4.16 -34.99
CA SER A 495 0.17 -3.42 -35.85
C SER A 495 -0.43 -3.13 -37.20
#